data_AF-A0A973I4S5-F1
#
_entry.id   AF-A0A973I4S5-F1
#
_cell.length_a   1.000
_cell.length_b   1.000
_cell.length_c   1.000
_cell.angle_alpha   90.00
_cell.angle_beta   90.00
_cell.angle_gamma   90.00
#
_symmetry.space_group_name_H-M   'P 1'
#
loop_
_entity.id
_entity.type
_entity.pdbx_description
1 polymer ?
#
loop_
_entity_poly.entity_id
_entity_poly.type
_entity_poly.pdbx_seq_one_letter_code
_entity_poly.pdbx_strand_id
1 'polypeptide(L)'
;MGDICEIKSSVIGVDLKVSYANQYTATLFAESLVTAIESIFATALNHSVFPHVSEFFCQIKVDDTLNEVAYSQNENEVGEISLTIFLPNLDIIKLIPTPSYRDTLIKIAGEVFSLIVVNIEEKQLKELMVNDLAIERMNQAVHLPTLIDNVALSNYKTSWNDWSHINLGKFSLRRNKTWRSDIFHSNTIFDSPDKSQDFKVTKHNDTRVLTIINQRLWDKAKWAGTGFISTIEESNESPVIALMFEDQDSATKIFKGWLKKFGREDVNNMLCITLIKGIFKSSPNHYALQVAPNFEQLSLTGKKSSFMMISRSKVMTPETSENLDRFIGSFTSAHQFMLAPAIFNEHNNTSSFSPPELWIKKSDIRIVNAWEIDENDMALMAMPMDADPIIPEHVDNAPILEALKKRKMRNF
;
A
#
# COMPACT_ATOMS: atom_id res chain seq x y z
N MET A 1 17.34 15.79 -24.44
CA MET A 1 16.45 16.00 -23.27
C MET A 1 15.38 14.94 -23.37
N GLY A 2 15.11 14.24 -22.25
CA GLY A 2 14.78 12.80 -22.21
C GLY A 2 13.70 12.30 -23.18
N ASP A 3 14.01 11.18 -23.84
CA ASP A 3 13.08 10.43 -24.69
C ASP A 3 11.90 9.84 -23.90
N ILE A 4 11.96 9.89 -22.55
CA ILE A 4 10.97 9.33 -21.63
C ILE A 4 10.41 10.43 -20.73
N CYS A 5 9.08 10.50 -20.67
CA CYS A 5 8.29 11.35 -19.80
C CYS A 5 7.60 10.52 -18.71
N GLU A 6 7.13 11.19 -17.66
CA GLU A 6 6.40 10.59 -16.54
C GLU A 6 5.27 11.52 -16.09
N ILE A 7 4.04 10.99 -16.01
CA ILE A 7 2.91 11.65 -15.33
C ILE A 7 2.72 10.99 -13.97
N LYS A 8 2.50 11.82 -12.94
CA LYS A 8 2.21 11.38 -11.57
C LYS A 8 0.83 11.84 -11.15
N SER A 9 0.10 10.96 -10.49
CA SER A 9 -1.16 11.27 -9.81
C SER A 9 -1.19 10.59 -8.45
N SER A 10 -2.03 11.08 -7.54
CA SER A 10 -2.29 10.44 -6.25
C SER A 10 -3.76 10.08 -6.16
N VAL A 11 -4.06 8.77 -6.09
CA VAL A 11 -5.42 8.24 -5.97
C VAL A 11 -5.54 7.47 -4.67
N ILE A 12 -6.46 7.89 -3.81
CA ILE A 12 -6.69 7.28 -2.47
C ILE A 12 -5.41 7.06 -1.63
N GLY A 13 -4.40 7.93 -1.78
CA GLY A 13 -3.11 7.83 -1.08
C GLY A 13 -2.08 6.91 -1.76
N VAL A 14 -2.38 6.40 -2.96
CA VAL A 14 -1.47 5.63 -3.82
C VAL A 14 -0.83 6.56 -4.84
N ASP A 15 0.50 6.50 -4.96
CA ASP A 15 1.25 7.23 -5.97
C ASP A 15 1.24 6.45 -7.30
N LEU A 16 0.40 6.91 -8.23
CA LEU A 16 0.33 6.40 -9.59
C LEU A 16 1.41 7.06 -10.45
N LYS A 17 2.24 6.25 -11.11
CA LYS A 17 3.30 6.70 -12.02
C LYS A 17 3.08 6.08 -13.40
N VAL A 18 2.95 6.91 -14.43
CA VAL A 18 2.80 6.48 -15.82
C VAL A 18 3.99 6.99 -16.62
N SER A 19 4.85 6.08 -17.09
CA SER A 19 6.02 6.39 -17.91
C SER A 19 5.74 6.10 -19.39
N TYR A 20 6.20 6.99 -20.29
CA TYR A 20 5.93 6.90 -21.72
C TYR A 20 6.99 7.64 -22.53
N ALA A 21 7.10 7.32 -23.83
CA ALA A 21 8.00 8.06 -24.73
C ALA A 21 7.49 9.47 -24.99
N ASN A 22 8.37 10.47 -25.10
CA ASN A 22 7.98 11.87 -25.39
C ASN A 22 7.50 12.05 -26.84
N GLN A 23 6.31 11.54 -27.12
CA GLN A 23 5.66 11.52 -28.41
C GLN A 23 4.20 11.92 -28.24
N TYR A 24 3.63 12.59 -29.25
CA TYR A 24 2.27 13.13 -29.19
C TYR A 24 1.22 12.08 -28.81
N THR A 25 1.18 10.96 -29.54
CA THR A 25 0.24 9.86 -29.29
C THR A 25 0.40 9.28 -27.88
N ALA A 26 1.63 8.99 -27.45
CA ALA A 26 1.89 8.41 -26.14
C ALA A 26 1.52 9.37 -24.99
N THR A 27 1.76 10.68 -25.18
CA THR A 27 1.42 11.72 -24.21
C THR A 27 -0.09 11.80 -24.00
N LEU A 28 -0.85 11.95 -25.08
CA LEU A 28 -2.31 12.08 -24.99
C LEU A 28 -2.97 10.79 -24.47
N PHE A 29 -2.42 9.62 -24.80
CA PHE A 29 -2.87 8.37 -24.22
C PHE A 29 -2.60 8.30 -22.71
N ALA A 30 -1.39 8.69 -22.27
CA ALA A 30 -1.03 8.72 -20.86
C ALA A 30 -1.93 9.67 -20.06
N GLU A 31 -2.20 10.86 -20.58
CA GLU A 31 -3.14 11.82 -19.97
C GLU A 31 -4.56 11.26 -19.88
N SER A 32 -5.04 10.60 -20.94
CA SER A 32 -6.37 9.96 -20.97
C SER A 32 -6.46 8.82 -19.96
N LEU A 33 -5.41 8.00 -19.84
CA LEU A 33 -5.33 6.89 -18.89
C LEU A 33 -5.33 7.40 -17.44
N VAL A 34 -4.50 8.39 -17.12
CA VAL A 34 -4.46 8.96 -15.78
C VAL A 34 -5.82 9.59 -15.43
N THR A 35 -6.42 10.34 -16.36
CA THR A 35 -7.76 10.93 -16.17
C THR A 35 -8.83 9.86 -15.94
N ALA A 36 -8.77 8.75 -16.69
CA ALA A 36 -9.67 7.61 -16.51
C ALA A 36 -9.53 6.98 -15.12
N ILE A 37 -8.28 6.73 -14.67
CA ILE A 37 -8.00 6.16 -13.35
C ILE A 37 -8.47 7.12 -12.24
N GLU A 38 -8.12 8.40 -12.31
CA GLU A 38 -8.57 9.42 -11.36
C GLU A 38 -10.11 9.48 -11.29
N SER A 39 -10.79 9.37 -12.43
CA SER A 39 -12.26 9.40 -12.50
C SER A 39 -12.92 8.23 -11.76
N ILE A 40 -12.30 7.05 -11.80
CA ILE A 40 -12.75 5.88 -11.04
C ILE A 40 -12.55 6.11 -9.53
N PHE A 41 -11.38 6.62 -9.14
CA PHE A 41 -11.04 6.80 -7.72
C PHE A 41 -11.62 8.06 -7.06
N ALA A 42 -12.17 8.99 -7.84
CA ALA A 42 -12.61 10.31 -7.37
C ALA A 42 -13.54 10.29 -6.15
N THR A 43 -14.38 9.26 -6.02
CA THR A 43 -15.32 9.12 -4.89
C THR A 43 -15.02 7.90 -4.01
N ALA A 44 -13.93 7.17 -4.27
CA ALA A 44 -13.57 5.94 -3.57
C ALA A 44 -13.41 6.11 -2.05
N LEU A 45 -12.92 7.27 -1.58
CA LEU A 45 -12.78 7.54 -0.14
C LEU A 45 -14.12 7.64 0.59
N ASN A 46 -15.22 7.94 -0.11
CA ASN A 46 -16.55 8.05 0.51
C ASN A 46 -17.17 6.68 0.79
N HIS A 47 -16.66 5.62 0.16
CA HIS A 47 -17.27 4.29 0.16
C HIS A 47 -16.44 3.25 0.90
N SER A 48 -15.50 3.67 1.75
CA SER A 48 -14.60 2.79 2.51
C SER A 48 -13.85 1.79 1.59
N VAL A 49 -13.36 2.31 0.46
CA VAL A 49 -12.49 1.56 -0.44
C VAL A 49 -11.06 1.71 0.02
N PHE A 50 -10.40 0.58 0.29
CA PHE A 50 -9.05 0.57 0.85
C PHE A 50 -8.03 0.05 -0.18
N PRO A 51 -6.97 0.81 -0.48
CA PRO A 51 -5.85 0.34 -1.28
C PRO A 51 -4.92 -0.55 -0.45
N HIS A 52 -4.22 -1.45 -1.14
CA HIS A 52 -3.22 -2.33 -0.52
C HIS A 52 -1.79 -2.11 -1.03
N VAL A 53 -1.60 -1.18 -1.96
CA VAL A 53 -0.31 -0.75 -2.53
C VAL A 53 -0.11 0.74 -2.24
N SER A 54 1.15 1.18 -2.05
CA SER A 54 1.47 2.61 -1.87
C SER A 54 1.89 3.29 -3.17
N GLU A 55 2.36 2.51 -4.14
CA GLU A 55 2.72 2.98 -5.47
C GLU A 55 2.19 1.99 -6.52
N PHE A 56 1.79 2.50 -7.68
CA PHE A 56 1.43 1.68 -8.83
C PHE A 56 2.07 2.24 -10.11
N PHE A 57 2.69 1.36 -10.91
CA PHE A 57 3.45 1.76 -12.10
C PHE A 57 2.83 1.21 -13.38
N CYS A 58 2.66 2.11 -14.36
CA CYS A 58 2.30 1.79 -15.73
C CYS A 58 3.40 2.27 -16.68
N GLN A 59 3.77 1.45 -17.65
CA GLN A 59 4.68 1.81 -18.72
C GLN A 59 3.99 1.72 -20.08
N ILE A 60 3.97 2.81 -20.84
CA ILE A 60 3.46 2.85 -22.20
C ILE A 60 4.65 2.73 -23.16
N LYS A 61 4.58 1.75 -24.06
CA LYS A 61 5.55 1.52 -25.13
C LYS A 61 4.83 1.63 -26.46
N VAL A 62 5.47 2.31 -27.42
CA VAL A 62 4.99 2.33 -28.80
C VAL A 62 5.50 1.09 -29.52
N ASP A 63 4.61 0.41 -30.23
CA ASP A 63 4.89 -0.80 -30.98
C ASP A 63 4.37 -0.66 -32.42
N ASP A 64 5.29 -0.68 -33.39
CA ASP A 64 5.00 -0.53 -34.82
C ASP A 64 4.29 -1.75 -35.42
N THR A 65 4.28 -2.89 -34.71
CA THR A 65 3.70 -4.15 -35.20
C THR A 65 2.23 -4.30 -34.83
N LEU A 66 1.72 -3.46 -33.94
CA LEU A 66 0.34 -3.50 -33.46
C LEU A 66 -0.56 -2.55 -34.26
N ASN A 67 -1.82 -2.97 -34.41
CA ASN A 67 -2.89 -2.13 -34.97
C ASN A 67 -3.85 -1.60 -33.90
N GLU A 68 -3.82 -2.17 -32.70
CA GLU A 68 -4.72 -1.87 -31.58
C GLU A 68 -3.92 -1.77 -30.28
N VAL A 69 -4.50 -1.12 -29.27
CA VAL A 69 -3.90 -1.02 -27.94
C VAL A 69 -3.94 -2.38 -27.26
N ALA A 70 -2.82 -2.81 -26.66
CA ALA A 70 -2.74 -4.02 -25.86
C ALA A 70 -2.10 -3.72 -24.50
N TYR A 71 -2.27 -4.61 -23.52
CA TYR A 71 -1.59 -4.49 -22.24
C TYR A 71 -1.29 -5.85 -21.63
N SER A 72 -0.29 -5.90 -20.76
CA SER A 72 0.08 -7.07 -19.97
C SER A 72 0.49 -6.69 -18.55
N GLN A 73 0.18 -7.57 -17.61
CA GLN A 73 0.73 -7.48 -16.26
C GLN A 73 2.16 -8.00 -16.24
N ASN A 74 3.01 -7.34 -15.46
CA ASN A 74 4.38 -7.77 -15.20
C ASN A 74 4.57 -7.85 -13.70
N GLU A 75 5.17 -8.94 -13.24
CA GLU A 75 5.50 -9.16 -11.84
C GLU A 75 7.02 -9.17 -11.69
N ASN A 76 7.56 -8.35 -10.80
CA ASN A 76 9.00 -8.31 -10.55
C ASN A 76 9.46 -9.39 -9.55
N GLU A 77 10.77 -9.41 -9.26
CA GLU A 77 11.39 -10.41 -8.38
C GLU A 77 10.93 -10.36 -6.90
N VAL A 78 10.29 -9.27 -6.48
CA VAL A 78 9.69 -9.11 -5.14
C VAL A 78 8.16 -9.19 -5.17
N GLY A 79 7.59 -9.55 -6.32
CA GLY A 79 6.15 -9.74 -6.53
C GLY A 79 5.31 -8.47 -6.54
N GLU A 80 5.92 -7.30 -6.81
CA GLU A 80 5.20 -6.08 -7.16
C GLU A 80 4.69 -6.19 -8.59
N ILE A 81 3.44 -5.79 -8.81
CA ILE A 81 2.78 -5.83 -10.12
C ILE A 81 2.85 -4.44 -10.77
N SER A 82 3.09 -4.42 -12.08
CA SER A 82 3.01 -3.24 -12.93
C SER A 82 2.31 -3.58 -14.24
N LEU A 83 1.79 -2.57 -14.94
CA LEU A 83 1.22 -2.76 -16.27
C LEU A 83 2.18 -2.25 -17.35
N THR A 84 2.41 -3.06 -18.38
CA THR A 84 2.99 -2.58 -19.65
C THR A 84 1.86 -2.45 -20.65
N ILE A 85 1.73 -1.29 -21.26
CA ILE A 85 0.73 -0.96 -22.26
C ILE A 85 1.46 -0.75 -23.58
N PHE A 86 1.02 -1.44 -24.62
CA PHE A 86 1.55 -1.37 -25.96
C PHE A 86 0.60 -0.56 -26.83
N LEU A 87 1.08 0.58 -27.30
CA LEU A 87 0.33 1.54 -28.11
C LEU A 87 0.77 1.38 -29.57
N PRO A 88 -0.16 1.21 -30.52
CA PRO A 88 0.21 1.17 -31.93
C PRO A 88 0.80 2.52 -32.35
N ASN A 89 1.79 2.50 -33.25
CA ASN A 89 2.36 3.73 -33.81
C ASN A 89 1.44 4.35 -34.87
N LEU A 90 0.28 4.79 -34.40
CA LEU A 90 -0.76 5.43 -35.18
C LEU A 90 -1.08 6.80 -34.59
N ASP A 91 -1.67 7.65 -35.41
CA ASP A 91 -2.24 8.91 -34.94
C ASP A 91 -3.37 8.60 -33.96
N ILE A 92 -3.27 9.12 -32.73
CA ILE A 92 -4.26 8.86 -31.67
C ILE A 92 -5.66 9.29 -32.08
N ILE A 93 -5.80 10.31 -32.93
CA ILE A 93 -7.09 10.79 -33.42
C ILE A 93 -7.81 9.73 -34.27
N LYS A 94 -7.05 8.85 -34.92
CA LYS A 94 -7.61 7.71 -35.67
C LYS A 94 -7.98 6.54 -34.76
N LEU A 95 -7.37 6.43 -33.58
CA LEU A 95 -7.64 5.37 -32.62
C LEU A 95 -8.92 5.64 -31.80
N ILE A 96 -9.16 6.89 -31.38
CA ILE A 96 -10.29 7.27 -30.50
C ILE A 96 -11.67 6.80 -30.99
N PRO A 97 -12.03 6.92 -32.28
CA PRO A 97 -13.35 6.50 -32.76
C PRO A 97 -13.55 4.98 -32.73
N THR A 98 -12.48 4.20 -32.55
CA THR A 98 -12.57 2.74 -32.54
C THR A 98 -13.15 2.25 -31.21
N PRO A 99 -14.13 1.32 -31.23
CA PRO A 99 -14.62 0.68 -30.00
C PRO A 99 -13.49 0.00 -29.22
N SER A 100 -12.50 -0.58 -29.93
CA SER A 100 -11.34 -1.24 -29.33
C SER A 100 -10.53 -0.30 -28.44
N TYR A 101 -10.28 0.95 -28.87
CA TYR A 101 -9.58 1.94 -28.04
C TYR A 101 -10.32 2.23 -26.74
N ARG A 102 -11.61 2.56 -26.83
CA ARG A 102 -12.45 2.88 -25.68
C ARG A 102 -12.50 1.71 -24.71
N ASP A 103 -12.84 0.53 -25.21
CA ASP A 103 -13.04 -0.66 -24.39
C ASP A 103 -11.71 -1.09 -23.73
N THR A 104 -10.58 -0.91 -24.43
CA THR A 104 -9.24 -1.20 -23.87
C THR A 104 -8.83 -0.19 -22.80
N LEU A 105 -9.08 1.12 -23.00
CA LEU A 105 -8.80 2.13 -21.97
C LEU A 105 -9.57 1.86 -20.68
N ILE A 106 -10.86 1.52 -20.81
CA ILE A 106 -11.73 1.14 -19.69
C ILE A 106 -11.21 -0.11 -19.00
N LYS A 107 -10.82 -1.13 -19.77
CA LYS A 107 -10.23 -2.37 -19.22
C LYS A 107 -8.94 -2.10 -18.45
N ILE A 108 -8.04 -1.29 -19.00
CA ILE A 108 -6.78 -0.94 -18.32
C ILE A 108 -7.08 -0.18 -17.02
N ALA A 109 -7.96 0.82 -17.04
CA ALA A 109 -8.30 1.58 -15.84
C ALA A 109 -8.99 0.70 -14.77
N GLY A 110 -9.87 -0.21 -15.18
CA GLY A 110 -10.48 -1.20 -14.31
C GLY A 110 -9.47 -2.22 -13.75
N GLU A 111 -8.48 -2.62 -14.55
CA GLU A 111 -7.37 -3.46 -14.12
C GLU A 111 -6.48 -2.76 -13.08
N VAL A 112 -6.16 -1.49 -13.29
CA VAL A 112 -5.44 -0.68 -12.29
C VAL A 112 -6.26 -0.60 -10.99
N PHE A 113 -7.57 -0.41 -11.10
CA PHE A 113 -8.45 -0.38 -9.93
C PHE A 113 -8.41 -1.70 -9.15
N SER A 114 -8.55 -2.85 -9.83
CA SER A 114 -8.54 -4.17 -9.19
C SER A 114 -7.17 -4.55 -8.61
N LEU A 115 -6.08 -4.05 -9.19
CA LEU A 115 -4.72 -4.25 -8.68
C LEU A 115 -4.34 -3.31 -7.54
N ILE A 116 -5.07 -2.21 -7.33
CA ILE A 116 -4.87 -1.28 -6.21
C ILE A 116 -5.79 -1.63 -5.04
N VAL A 117 -7.06 -1.95 -5.30
CA VAL A 117 -8.11 -2.14 -4.30
C VAL A 117 -8.27 -3.62 -3.96
N VAL A 118 -8.44 -3.93 -2.68
CA VAL A 118 -8.72 -5.30 -2.22
C VAL A 118 -9.98 -5.34 -1.36
N ASN A 119 -10.68 -6.47 -1.40
CA ASN A 119 -11.86 -6.77 -0.57
C ASN A 119 -13.00 -5.76 -0.71
N ILE A 120 -13.23 -5.25 -1.92
CA ILE A 120 -14.40 -4.40 -2.20
C ILE A 120 -15.66 -5.27 -2.27
N GLU A 121 -16.68 -4.90 -1.48
CA GLU A 121 -17.97 -5.55 -1.53
C GLU A 121 -18.76 -5.13 -2.78
N GLU A 122 -19.66 -6.00 -3.26
CA GLU A 122 -20.52 -5.71 -4.42
C GLU A 122 -21.32 -4.41 -4.22
N LYS A 123 -21.80 -4.16 -3.00
CA LYS A 123 -22.52 -2.94 -2.65
C LYS A 123 -21.65 -1.69 -2.86
N GLN A 124 -20.42 -1.69 -2.36
CA GLN A 124 -19.49 -0.57 -2.50
C GLN A 124 -19.12 -0.35 -3.97
N LEU A 125 -18.87 -1.42 -4.72
CA LEU A 125 -18.58 -1.35 -6.14
C LEU A 125 -19.76 -0.75 -6.92
N LYS A 126 -20.99 -1.14 -6.59
CA LYS A 126 -22.21 -0.60 -7.22
C LYS A 126 -22.41 0.88 -6.91
N GLU A 127 -22.20 1.30 -5.68
CA GLU A 127 -22.25 2.72 -5.30
C GLU A 127 -21.27 3.55 -6.15
N LEU A 128 -20.02 3.11 -6.30
CA LEU A 128 -19.02 3.81 -7.11
C LEU A 128 -19.35 3.83 -8.60
N MET A 129 -19.62 2.66 -9.16
CA MET A 129 -19.70 2.47 -10.60
C MET A 129 -21.02 3.00 -11.17
N VAL A 130 -22.12 2.83 -10.42
CA VAL A 130 -23.48 3.16 -10.86
C VAL A 130 -23.97 4.46 -10.25
N ASN A 131 -23.96 4.60 -8.91
CA ASN A 131 -24.60 5.76 -8.27
C ASN A 131 -23.73 7.02 -8.41
N ASP A 132 -22.42 6.87 -8.22
CA ASP A 132 -21.46 7.95 -8.44
C ASP A 132 -21.05 8.07 -9.91
N LEU A 133 -21.56 7.24 -10.82
CA LEU A 133 -21.31 7.34 -12.26
C LEU A 133 -19.81 7.31 -12.63
N ALA A 134 -18.98 6.55 -11.90
CA ALA A 134 -17.53 6.50 -12.13
C ALA A 134 -17.18 6.08 -13.57
N ILE A 135 -17.93 5.13 -14.14
CA ILE A 135 -17.74 4.69 -15.52
C ILE A 135 -18.09 5.80 -16.53
N GLU A 136 -19.14 6.59 -16.26
CA GLU A 136 -19.52 7.69 -17.14
C GLU A 136 -18.47 8.81 -17.12
N ARG A 137 -17.91 9.14 -15.95
CA ARG A 137 -16.79 10.09 -15.85
C ARG A 137 -15.57 9.59 -16.61
N MET A 138 -15.21 8.31 -16.42
CA MET A 138 -14.12 7.69 -17.17
C MET A 138 -14.36 7.74 -18.69
N ASN A 139 -15.59 7.53 -19.15
CA ASN A 139 -15.93 7.62 -20.57
C ASN A 139 -15.64 9.01 -21.16
N GLN A 140 -15.66 10.08 -20.36
CA GLN A 140 -15.27 11.42 -20.83
C GLN A 140 -13.76 11.50 -21.13
N ALA A 141 -12.93 10.76 -20.39
CA ALA A 141 -11.48 10.71 -20.60
C ALA A 141 -11.09 10.14 -21.98
N VAL A 142 -11.93 9.27 -22.56
CA VAL A 142 -11.73 8.67 -23.89
C VAL A 142 -11.60 9.75 -24.97
N HIS A 143 -12.32 10.86 -24.82
CA HIS A 143 -12.38 11.95 -25.78
C HIS A 143 -11.39 13.09 -25.51
N LEU A 144 -10.61 12.99 -24.42
CA LEU A 144 -9.62 14.00 -24.05
C LEU A 144 -8.63 14.33 -25.19
N PRO A 145 -8.08 13.36 -25.94
CA PRO A 145 -7.14 13.69 -27.01
C PRO A 145 -7.80 14.51 -28.13
N THR A 146 -9.07 14.24 -28.46
CA THR A 146 -9.83 15.02 -29.45
C THR A 146 -10.07 16.45 -28.97
N LEU A 147 -10.38 16.64 -27.68
CA LEU A 147 -10.55 17.97 -27.10
C LEU A 147 -9.24 18.77 -27.15
N ILE A 148 -8.13 18.14 -26.78
CA ILE A 148 -6.81 18.77 -26.82
C ILE A 148 -6.40 19.10 -28.26
N ASP A 149 -6.59 18.19 -29.20
CA ASP A 149 -6.23 18.41 -30.61
C ASP A 149 -7.04 19.57 -31.23
N ASN A 150 -8.35 19.65 -30.93
CA ASN A 150 -9.21 20.73 -31.39
C ASN A 150 -8.79 22.11 -30.83
N VAL A 151 -8.33 22.16 -29.57
CA VAL A 151 -7.87 23.40 -28.93
C VAL A 151 -6.45 23.77 -29.37
N ALA A 152 -5.57 22.79 -29.49
CA ALA A 152 -4.17 22.97 -29.86
C ALA A 152 -3.97 23.11 -31.39
N LEU A 153 -5.02 22.94 -32.19
CA LEU A 153 -5.01 23.02 -33.65
C LEU A 153 -3.93 22.14 -34.29
N SER A 154 -3.76 20.91 -33.78
CA SER A 154 -2.73 19.95 -34.22
C SER A 154 -1.28 20.46 -34.14
N ASN A 155 -1.01 21.51 -33.36
CA ASN A 155 0.31 22.09 -33.13
C ASN A 155 0.75 21.91 -31.67
N TYR A 156 0.41 20.75 -31.09
CA TYR A 156 0.78 20.43 -29.72
C TYR A 156 2.30 20.34 -29.58
N LYS A 157 2.84 21.06 -28.60
CA LYS A 157 4.28 21.22 -28.39
C LYS A 157 4.72 20.31 -27.24
N THR A 158 5.38 19.21 -27.55
CA THR A 158 5.83 18.21 -26.56
C THR A 158 7.29 18.41 -26.14
N SER A 159 8.03 19.24 -26.87
CA SER A 159 9.45 19.49 -26.61
C SER A 159 9.80 20.97 -26.63
N TRP A 160 10.86 21.35 -25.90
CA TRP A 160 11.41 22.71 -25.94
C TRP A 160 11.85 23.11 -27.36
N ASN A 161 12.31 22.15 -28.17
CA ASN A 161 12.71 22.42 -29.55
C ASN A 161 11.53 22.88 -30.40
N ASP A 162 10.32 22.43 -30.10
CA ASP A 162 9.11 22.83 -30.81
C ASP A 162 8.80 24.33 -30.60
N TRP A 163 9.36 24.92 -29.54
CA TRP A 163 9.29 26.36 -29.21
C TRP A 163 10.50 27.16 -29.71
N SER A 164 11.59 26.51 -30.11
CA SER A 164 12.88 27.15 -30.42
C SER A 164 12.81 28.15 -31.58
N HIS A 165 11.80 28.02 -32.45
CA HIS A 165 11.57 28.90 -33.59
C HIS A 165 10.73 30.14 -33.24
N ILE A 166 10.17 30.21 -32.03
CA ILE A 166 9.32 31.33 -31.60
C ILE A 166 10.21 32.41 -31.01
N ASN A 167 10.56 33.40 -31.84
CA ASN A 167 11.19 34.61 -31.37
C ASN A 167 10.15 35.49 -30.65
N LEU A 168 9.92 35.20 -29.38
CA LEU A 168 9.00 35.95 -28.52
C LEU A 168 9.44 37.41 -28.28
N GLY A 169 10.65 37.79 -28.71
CA GLY A 169 11.24 39.09 -28.43
C GLY A 169 11.57 39.27 -26.95
N LYS A 170 12.24 40.38 -26.61
CA LYS A 170 12.45 40.78 -25.21
C LYS A 170 11.24 41.58 -24.77
N PHE A 171 10.41 41.02 -23.89
CA PHE A 171 9.32 41.77 -23.27
C PHE A 171 9.88 42.74 -22.25
N SER A 172 9.74 44.04 -22.53
CA SER A 172 10.08 45.07 -21.55
C SER A 172 9.07 45.04 -20.42
N LEU A 173 9.53 45.11 -19.17
CA LEU A 173 8.67 45.19 -17.99
C LEU A 173 7.82 46.47 -18.10
N ARG A 174 6.53 46.32 -18.41
CA ARG A 174 5.60 47.45 -18.57
C ARG A 174 5.19 48.09 -17.25
N ARG A 175 5.35 47.36 -16.13
CA ARG A 175 4.97 47.84 -14.79
C ARG A 175 6.17 48.46 -14.09
N ASN A 176 5.98 49.68 -13.58
CA ASN A 176 6.92 50.35 -12.68
C ASN A 176 6.58 50.17 -11.20
N LYS A 177 5.51 49.42 -10.89
CA LYS A 177 5.03 49.11 -9.54
C LYS A 177 4.59 47.65 -9.46
N THR A 178 4.72 47.06 -8.28
CA THR A 178 4.27 45.68 -8.02
C THR A 178 2.79 45.50 -8.38
N TRP A 179 2.40 44.28 -8.78
CA TRP A 179 1.02 43.96 -9.13
C TRP A 179 0.06 44.21 -7.96
N ARG A 180 0.53 43.89 -6.74
CA ARG A 180 -0.09 44.20 -5.45
C ARG A 180 1.02 44.49 -4.43
N SER A 181 0.87 45.55 -3.65
CA SER A 181 1.81 45.95 -2.58
C SER A 181 1.49 45.32 -1.22
N ASP A 182 0.33 44.68 -1.12
CA ASP A 182 -0.33 44.12 0.06
C ASP A 182 -0.18 42.58 0.18
N ILE A 183 0.57 41.93 -0.72
CA ILE A 183 0.67 40.44 -0.78
C ILE A 183 1.17 39.82 0.53
N PHE A 184 1.93 40.56 1.35
CA PHE A 184 2.42 40.06 2.65
C PHE A 184 1.42 40.21 3.80
N HIS A 185 0.23 40.77 3.58
CA HIS A 185 -0.83 40.88 4.59
C HIS A 185 -1.93 39.86 4.32
N SER A 186 -1.58 38.57 4.35
CA SER A 186 -2.58 37.52 4.46
C SER A 186 -3.18 37.60 5.87
N ASN A 187 -4.34 38.25 6.00
CA ASN A 187 -5.17 38.19 7.21
C ASN A 187 -5.91 36.84 7.34
N THR A 188 -5.51 35.83 6.57
CA THR A 188 -6.08 34.49 6.65
C THR A 188 -5.64 33.87 7.98
N ILE A 189 -6.48 34.02 8.99
CA ILE A 189 -6.38 33.28 10.24
C ILE A 189 -6.80 31.84 9.90
N PHE A 190 -5.84 30.92 9.89
CA PHE A 190 -6.15 29.51 9.84
C PHE A 190 -6.68 29.11 11.20
N ASP A 191 -7.95 28.69 11.28
CA ASP A 191 -8.48 28.09 12.49
C ASP A 191 -7.59 26.93 12.91
N SER A 192 -7.31 26.84 14.21
CA SER A 192 -6.67 25.66 14.77
C SER A 192 -7.60 24.47 14.50
N PRO A 193 -7.12 23.37 13.90
CA PRO A 193 -7.98 22.28 13.51
C PRO A 193 -8.64 21.70 14.76
N ASP A 194 -9.97 21.64 14.72
CA ASP A 194 -10.83 21.11 15.77
C ASP A 194 -10.31 19.76 16.30
N LYS A 195 -10.41 19.55 17.61
CA LYS A 195 -9.94 18.33 18.30
C LYS A 195 -10.93 17.17 18.18
N SER A 196 -12.03 17.36 17.45
CA SER A 196 -13.00 16.32 17.15
C SER A 196 -12.41 15.32 16.14
N GLN A 197 -12.24 14.07 16.57
CA GLN A 197 -11.91 12.92 15.73
C GLN A 197 -13.11 12.47 14.88
N ASP A 198 -13.80 13.41 14.23
CA ASP A 198 -14.70 13.03 13.15
C ASP A 198 -13.81 12.67 11.96
N PHE A 199 -13.88 11.41 11.52
CA PHE A 199 -13.30 10.93 10.25
C PHE A 199 -13.98 11.63 9.07
N LYS A 200 -13.82 12.96 8.95
CA LYS A 200 -14.18 13.70 7.75
C LYS A 200 -13.16 13.36 6.69
N VAL A 201 -13.67 12.79 5.59
CA VAL A 201 -12.94 12.43 4.37
C VAL A 201 -11.79 13.42 4.12
N THR A 202 -10.57 12.96 4.36
CA THR A 202 -9.36 13.71 4.03
C THR A 202 -9.16 13.70 2.52
N LYS A 203 -8.53 14.75 1.96
CA LYS A 203 -8.20 14.77 0.53
C LYS A 203 -7.34 13.55 0.18
N HIS A 204 -7.40 13.04 -1.06
CA HIS A 204 -6.56 11.93 -1.50
C HIS A 204 -5.06 12.14 -1.17
N ASN A 205 -4.57 13.38 -1.32
CA ASN A 205 -3.19 13.77 -1.01
C ASN A 205 -2.86 13.83 0.49
N ASP A 206 -3.88 13.91 1.35
CA ASP A 206 -3.75 13.90 2.80
C ASP A 206 -3.89 12.46 3.35
N THR A 207 -4.12 11.48 2.48
CA THR A 207 -4.15 10.05 2.83
C THR A 207 -2.84 9.37 2.43
N ARG A 208 -2.38 8.43 3.25
CA ARG A 208 -1.13 7.67 3.03
C ARG A 208 -1.37 6.19 3.23
N VAL A 209 -0.79 5.37 2.35
CA VAL A 209 -0.87 3.91 2.46
C VAL A 209 0.48 3.38 2.90
N LEU A 210 0.51 2.67 4.03
CA LEU A 210 1.71 2.07 4.58
C LEU A 210 1.80 0.60 4.16
N THR A 211 2.57 0.33 3.11
CA THR A 211 2.66 -1.01 2.53
C THR A 211 4.00 -1.67 2.84
N ILE A 212 3.99 -2.49 3.88
CA ILE A 212 5.10 -3.40 4.21
C ILE A 212 4.71 -4.84 3.94
N ILE A 213 3.43 -5.17 4.05
CA ILE A 213 2.90 -6.50 3.75
C ILE A 213 2.34 -6.47 2.33
N ASN A 214 2.93 -7.26 1.43
CA ASN A 214 2.33 -7.54 0.13
C ASN A 214 1.22 -8.56 0.35
N GLN A 215 -0.03 -8.07 0.40
CA GLN A 215 -1.20 -8.89 0.70
C GLN A 215 -1.35 -10.08 -0.26
N ARG A 216 -1.24 -9.86 -1.57
CA ARG A 216 -1.37 -10.92 -2.58
C ARG A 216 -0.37 -12.05 -2.34
N LEU A 217 0.90 -11.70 -2.11
CA LEU A 217 1.93 -12.69 -1.82
C LEU A 217 1.69 -13.37 -0.47
N TRP A 218 1.26 -12.64 0.56
CA TRP A 218 1.00 -13.24 1.88
C TRP A 218 -0.11 -14.28 1.83
N ASP A 219 -1.20 -13.96 1.11
CA ASP A 219 -2.35 -14.84 0.97
C ASP A 219 -1.97 -16.08 0.14
N LYS A 220 -1.17 -15.89 -0.93
CA LYS A 220 -0.62 -17.00 -1.73
C LYS A 220 0.40 -17.85 -0.95
N ALA A 221 1.20 -17.22 -0.09
CA ALA A 221 2.22 -17.89 0.73
C ALA A 221 1.61 -18.85 1.75
N LYS A 222 0.34 -18.62 2.14
CA LYS A 222 -0.40 -19.38 3.15
C LYS A 222 0.39 -19.55 4.44
N TRP A 223 0.34 -18.51 5.26
CA TRP A 223 1.03 -18.50 6.55
C TRP A 223 0.42 -19.54 7.52
N ALA A 224 1.18 -20.60 7.77
CA ALA A 224 0.77 -21.78 8.53
C ALA A 224 1.07 -21.66 10.03
N GLY A 225 2.12 -20.93 10.43
CA GLY A 225 2.46 -20.80 11.85
C GLY A 225 3.74 -20.04 12.14
N THR A 226 4.15 -20.04 13.41
CA THR A 226 5.43 -19.47 13.86
C THR A 226 6.24 -20.51 14.62
N GLY A 227 7.51 -20.65 14.23
CA GLY A 227 8.49 -21.45 14.96
C GLY A 227 9.46 -20.55 15.72
N PHE A 228 9.98 -21.06 16.85
CA PHE A 228 11.02 -20.40 17.61
C PHE A 228 12.26 -21.29 17.68
N ILE A 229 13.44 -20.69 17.44
CA ILE A 229 14.72 -21.28 17.82
C ILE A 229 15.30 -20.42 18.92
N SER A 230 15.55 -21.05 20.06
CA SER A 230 16.25 -20.42 21.18
C SER A 230 17.72 -20.80 21.14
N THR A 231 18.56 -19.96 21.69
CA THR A 231 19.99 -20.22 21.80
C THR A 231 20.32 -20.70 23.21
N ILE A 232 21.47 -21.34 23.37
CA ILE A 232 21.93 -21.78 24.70
C ILE A 232 22.29 -20.52 25.49
N GLU A 233 21.82 -20.42 26.74
CA GLU A 233 22.25 -19.37 27.66
C GLU A 233 23.80 -19.38 27.70
N GLU A 234 24.43 -18.23 27.38
CA GLU A 234 25.88 -18.00 27.16
C GLU A 234 26.37 -17.91 25.70
N SER A 235 25.57 -18.25 24.69
CA SER A 235 25.96 -17.97 23.29
C SER A 235 25.56 -16.55 22.88
N ASN A 236 26.44 -15.85 22.13
CA ASN A 236 26.12 -14.58 21.47
C ASN A 236 25.24 -14.77 20.22
N GLU A 237 24.64 -15.95 20.04
CA GLU A 237 23.80 -16.23 18.89
C GLU A 237 22.40 -15.64 19.10
N SER A 238 21.88 -15.02 18.05
CA SER A 238 20.54 -14.44 18.07
C SER A 238 19.49 -15.56 17.99
N PRO A 239 18.46 -15.58 18.86
CA PRO A 239 17.32 -16.46 18.67
C PRO A 239 16.60 -16.16 17.34
N VAL A 240 15.78 -17.09 16.87
CA VAL A 240 15.10 -16.99 15.57
C VAL A 240 13.58 -17.06 15.74
N ILE A 241 12.87 -16.15 15.07
CA ILE A 241 11.45 -16.28 14.76
C ILE A 241 11.33 -16.76 13.31
N ALA A 242 10.77 -17.93 13.12
CA ALA A 242 10.48 -18.51 11.82
C ALA A 242 9.01 -18.27 11.45
N LEU A 243 8.75 -17.55 10.36
CA LEU A 243 7.41 -17.49 9.78
C LEU A 243 7.25 -18.66 8.81
N MET A 244 6.38 -19.60 9.15
CA MET A 244 6.19 -20.86 8.44
C MET A 244 5.10 -20.72 7.36
N PHE A 245 5.48 -20.88 6.10
CA PHE A 245 4.60 -20.75 4.93
C PHE A 245 4.49 -22.07 4.16
N GLU A 246 3.39 -22.30 3.46
CA GLU A 246 3.25 -23.48 2.59
C GLU A 246 3.84 -23.25 1.20
N ASP A 247 3.76 -22.04 0.64
CA ASP A 247 4.26 -21.72 -0.70
C ASP A 247 5.61 -21.00 -0.65
N GLN A 248 6.65 -21.70 -1.10
CA GLN A 248 8.05 -21.25 -1.02
C GLN A 248 8.34 -20.03 -1.89
N ASP A 249 7.78 -19.97 -3.10
CA ASP A 249 8.05 -18.87 -4.03
C ASP A 249 7.50 -17.54 -3.49
N SER A 250 6.29 -17.56 -2.94
CA SER A 250 5.67 -16.36 -2.37
C SER A 250 6.35 -15.95 -1.07
N ALA A 251 6.69 -16.90 -0.19
CA ALA A 251 7.48 -16.63 1.01
C ALA A 251 8.84 -15.98 0.68
N THR A 252 9.53 -16.52 -0.34
CA THR A 252 10.81 -15.98 -0.82
C THR A 252 10.64 -14.55 -1.33
N LYS A 253 9.61 -14.26 -2.14
CA LYS A 253 9.33 -12.92 -2.66
C LYS A 253 9.01 -11.91 -1.54
N ILE A 254 8.26 -12.31 -0.52
CA ILE A 254 7.97 -11.46 0.66
C ILE A 254 9.28 -11.02 1.33
N PHE A 255 10.15 -11.97 1.65
CA PHE A 255 11.41 -11.66 2.33
C PHE A 255 12.41 -10.93 1.42
N LYS A 256 12.46 -11.22 0.12
CA LYS A 256 13.21 -10.39 -0.84
C LYS A 256 12.69 -8.95 -0.87
N GLY A 257 11.38 -8.76 -0.83
CA GLY A 257 10.75 -7.44 -0.74
C GLY A 257 11.17 -6.68 0.52
N TRP A 258 11.16 -7.35 1.67
CA TRP A 258 11.64 -6.77 2.92
C TRP A 258 13.15 -6.49 2.90
N LEU A 259 13.98 -7.39 2.36
CA LEU A 259 15.41 -7.16 2.19
C LEU A 259 15.71 -5.97 1.26
N LYS A 260 14.96 -5.82 0.16
CA LYS A 260 15.06 -4.66 -0.74
C LYS A 260 14.72 -3.35 -0.02
N LYS A 261 13.77 -3.39 0.93
CA LYS A 261 13.28 -2.21 1.65
C LYS A 261 14.10 -1.85 2.88
N PHE A 262 14.56 -2.84 3.63
CA PHE A 262 15.19 -2.67 4.95
C PHE A 262 16.68 -3.02 4.94
N GLY A 263 17.14 -3.80 3.98
CA GLY A 263 18.44 -4.46 4.02
C GLY A 263 18.44 -5.71 4.90
N ARG A 264 19.64 -6.18 5.25
CA ARG A 264 19.85 -7.36 6.13
C ARG A 264 19.40 -7.15 7.57
N GLU A 265 19.25 -5.89 7.98
CA GLU A 265 18.87 -5.48 9.33
C GLU A 265 17.84 -4.37 9.23
N ASP A 266 16.69 -4.54 9.87
CA ASP A 266 15.66 -3.51 9.91
C ASP A 266 15.95 -2.48 11.01
N VAL A 267 17.02 -1.71 10.79
CA VAL A 267 17.56 -0.69 11.73
C VAL A 267 16.54 0.38 12.07
N ASN A 268 15.68 0.75 11.10
CA ASN A 268 14.65 1.77 11.29
C ASN A 268 13.36 1.20 11.89
N ASN A 269 13.37 -0.09 12.27
CA ASN A 269 12.25 -0.81 12.83
C ASN A 269 10.93 -0.59 12.07
N MET A 270 10.98 -0.68 10.74
CA MET A 270 9.82 -0.46 9.87
C MET A 270 8.78 -1.58 10.00
N LEU A 271 9.22 -2.82 10.23
CA LEU A 271 8.36 -3.99 10.46
C LEU A 271 8.23 -4.28 11.96
N CYS A 272 7.02 -4.16 12.51
CA CYS A 272 6.72 -4.52 13.89
C CYS A 272 6.28 -5.99 13.98
N ILE A 273 6.92 -6.74 14.87
CA ILE A 273 6.50 -8.08 15.30
C ILE A 273 5.93 -7.94 16.71
N THR A 274 4.65 -8.29 16.88
CA THR A 274 3.96 -8.23 18.18
C THR A 274 3.51 -9.62 18.62
N LEU A 275 3.88 -10.03 19.83
CA LEU A 275 3.43 -11.23 20.52
C LEU A 275 2.40 -10.84 21.58
N ILE A 276 1.19 -11.37 21.46
CA ILE A 276 0.08 -11.11 22.37
C ILE A 276 -0.22 -12.37 23.17
N LYS A 277 -0.02 -12.31 24.49
CA LYS A 277 -0.23 -13.45 25.41
C LYS A 277 -1.58 -13.35 26.12
N GLY A 278 -2.05 -14.48 26.66
CA GLY A 278 -3.22 -14.51 27.53
C GLY A 278 -4.52 -14.14 26.81
N ILE A 279 -4.66 -14.57 25.56
CA ILE A 279 -5.82 -14.26 24.71
C ILE A 279 -7.08 -15.03 25.14
N PHE A 280 -6.88 -16.25 25.66
CA PHE A 280 -7.96 -17.15 26.08
C PHE A 280 -7.71 -17.69 27.49
N LYS A 281 -8.66 -17.47 28.40
CA LYS A 281 -8.63 -18.06 29.76
C LYS A 281 -8.61 -19.58 29.74
N SER A 282 -9.37 -20.20 28.84
CA SER A 282 -9.44 -21.66 28.70
C SER A 282 -8.16 -22.29 28.15
N SER A 283 -7.29 -21.48 27.53
CA SER A 283 -6.08 -21.96 26.86
C SER A 283 -4.93 -20.97 27.05
N PRO A 284 -4.32 -20.91 28.25
CA PRO A 284 -3.38 -19.86 28.63
C PRO A 284 -2.11 -19.79 27.78
N ASN A 285 -1.71 -20.91 27.16
CA ASN A 285 -0.51 -21.00 26.32
C ASN A 285 -0.75 -20.48 24.90
N HIS A 286 -2.00 -20.20 24.53
CA HIS A 286 -2.31 -19.62 23.23
C HIS A 286 -1.89 -18.15 23.19
N TYR A 287 -1.25 -17.78 22.09
CA TYR A 287 -0.76 -16.44 21.83
C TYR A 287 -1.02 -16.06 20.37
N ALA A 288 -1.08 -14.78 20.07
CA ALA A 288 -1.13 -14.31 18.70
C ALA A 288 0.21 -13.69 18.33
N LEU A 289 0.67 -13.97 17.11
CA LEU A 289 1.73 -13.20 16.48
C LEU A 289 1.09 -12.26 15.46
N GLN A 290 1.43 -10.99 15.53
CA GLN A 290 1.08 -9.97 14.55
C GLN A 290 2.34 -9.48 13.84
N VAL A 291 2.25 -9.40 12.53
CA VAL A 291 3.19 -8.73 11.64
C VAL A 291 2.49 -7.49 11.12
N ALA A 292 3.06 -6.31 11.36
CA ALA A 292 2.44 -5.05 10.96
C ALA A 292 3.51 -3.99 10.60
N PRO A 293 3.16 -2.98 9.80
CA PRO A 293 3.96 -1.77 9.68
C PRO A 293 4.11 -1.10 11.05
N ASN A 294 5.30 -0.59 11.37
CA ASN A 294 5.49 0.22 12.56
C ASN A 294 4.92 1.62 12.31
N PHE A 295 3.71 1.86 12.84
CA PHE A 295 2.98 3.10 12.64
C PHE A 295 3.75 4.33 13.16
N GLU A 296 4.39 4.24 14.31
CA GLU A 296 5.14 5.37 14.88
C GLU A 296 6.26 5.79 13.94
N GLN A 297 7.07 4.85 13.46
CA GLN A 297 8.18 5.16 12.57
C GLN A 297 7.73 5.69 11.21
N LEU A 298 6.61 5.19 10.69
CA LEU A 298 6.11 5.56 9.36
C LEU A 298 5.28 6.85 9.36
N SER A 299 4.71 7.25 10.50
CA SER A 299 3.88 8.46 10.64
C SER A 299 4.68 9.73 10.96
N LEU A 300 5.97 9.62 11.32
CA LEU A 300 6.88 10.75 11.59
C LEU A 300 7.11 11.68 10.38
N THR A 301 6.59 11.36 9.20
CA THR A 301 6.81 12.08 7.94
C THR A 301 5.93 13.34 7.75
N GLY A 302 5.05 13.68 8.69
CA GLY A 302 4.49 15.02 8.85
C GLY A 302 3.20 15.34 8.06
N LYS A 303 2.36 16.17 8.71
CA LYS A 303 0.95 16.56 8.47
C LYS A 303 -0.09 15.57 9.01
N LYS A 304 -1.24 16.12 9.44
CA LYS A 304 -2.43 15.36 9.84
C LYS A 304 -2.90 14.54 8.64
N SER A 305 -2.43 13.31 8.55
CA SER A 305 -2.75 12.40 7.46
C SER A 305 -3.53 11.20 7.97
N SER A 306 -4.52 10.77 7.19
CA SER A 306 -5.17 9.49 7.41
C SER A 306 -4.24 8.39 6.89
N PHE A 307 -4.01 7.35 7.68
CA PHE A 307 -3.14 6.23 7.28
C PHE A 307 -3.98 4.99 7.04
N MET A 308 -3.70 4.31 5.93
CA MET A 308 -4.23 2.98 5.63
C MET A 308 -3.07 2.00 5.70
N MET A 309 -3.26 0.88 6.39
CA MET A 309 -2.20 -0.11 6.57
C MET A 309 -2.78 -1.51 6.64
N ILE A 310 -1.94 -2.49 6.31
CA ILE A 310 -2.30 -3.90 6.39
C ILE A 310 -1.45 -4.56 7.47
N SER A 311 -2.10 -5.23 8.41
CA SER A 311 -1.45 -6.17 9.33
C SER A 311 -1.86 -7.61 9.00
N ARG A 312 -1.03 -8.57 9.40
CA ARG A 312 -1.33 -9.99 9.39
C ARG A 312 -1.13 -10.54 10.78
N SER A 313 -2.08 -11.34 11.25
CA SER A 313 -2.01 -11.95 12.58
C SER A 313 -2.50 -13.37 12.53
N LYS A 314 -1.95 -14.20 13.41
CA LYS A 314 -2.36 -15.58 13.57
C LYS A 314 -2.25 -16.00 15.03
N VAL A 315 -3.29 -16.67 15.52
CA VAL A 315 -3.27 -17.35 16.81
C VAL A 315 -2.52 -18.66 16.67
N MET A 316 -1.57 -18.87 17.57
CA MET A 316 -0.86 -20.12 17.74
C MET A 316 -1.47 -20.85 18.93
N THR A 317 -1.66 -22.15 18.77
CA THR A 317 -2.36 -23.01 19.75
C THR A 317 -1.43 -24.08 20.32
N PRO A 318 -0.28 -23.73 20.92
CA PRO A 318 0.61 -24.74 21.48
C PRO A 318 0.03 -25.34 22.76
N GLU A 319 0.42 -26.58 23.05
CA GLU A 319 0.07 -27.25 24.31
C GLU A 319 0.83 -26.65 25.51
N THR A 320 2.06 -26.18 25.30
CA THR A 320 2.94 -25.60 26.33
C THR A 320 3.50 -24.24 25.90
N SER A 321 3.91 -23.40 26.86
CA SER A 321 4.57 -22.11 26.60
C SER A 321 6.09 -22.22 26.38
N GLU A 322 6.66 -23.41 26.55
CA GLU A 322 8.11 -23.67 26.66
C GLU A 322 8.94 -23.04 25.52
N ASN A 323 8.52 -23.20 24.27
CA ASN A 323 9.26 -22.64 23.12
C ASN A 323 9.21 -21.10 23.09
N LEU A 324 8.06 -20.53 23.45
CA LEU A 324 7.89 -19.08 23.52
C LEU A 324 8.70 -18.49 24.69
N ASP A 325 8.63 -19.12 25.86
CA ASP A 325 9.33 -18.66 27.06
C ASP A 325 10.85 -18.73 26.87
N ARG A 326 11.38 -19.81 26.27
CA ARG A 326 12.80 -19.90 25.91
C ARG A 326 13.23 -18.82 24.92
N PHE A 327 12.40 -18.54 23.93
CA PHE A 327 12.67 -17.46 22.97
C PHE A 327 12.73 -16.11 23.68
N ILE A 328 11.77 -15.81 24.55
CA ILE A 328 11.72 -14.57 25.33
C ILE A 328 12.96 -14.44 26.21
N GLY A 329 13.38 -15.52 26.89
CA GLY A 329 14.62 -15.54 27.68
C GLY A 329 15.87 -15.28 26.83
N SER A 330 15.99 -15.95 25.69
CA SER A 330 17.11 -15.77 24.74
C SER A 330 17.15 -14.33 24.19
N PHE A 331 15.99 -13.78 23.80
CA PHE A 331 15.89 -12.42 23.29
C PHE A 331 16.22 -11.38 24.36
N THR A 332 15.79 -11.60 25.60
CA THR A 332 16.10 -10.71 26.73
C THR A 332 17.61 -10.60 26.98
N SER A 333 18.35 -11.68 26.69
CA SER A 333 19.81 -11.72 26.81
C SER A 333 20.53 -11.16 25.59
N ALA A 334 20.05 -11.47 24.38
CA ALA A 334 20.70 -11.10 23.12
C ALA A 334 20.34 -9.68 22.64
N HIS A 335 19.19 -9.13 23.04
CA HIS A 335 18.61 -7.86 22.56
C HIS A 335 18.41 -7.78 21.04
N GLN A 336 18.40 -8.93 20.36
CA GLN A 336 18.20 -9.06 18.92
C GLN A 336 17.71 -10.46 18.58
N PHE A 337 17.07 -10.62 17.43
CA PHE A 337 16.64 -11.90 16.89
C PHE A 337 16.73 -11.89 15.36
N MET A 338 16.74 -13.07 14.75
CA MET A 338 16.59 -13.23 13.31
C MET A 338 15.14 -13.54 12.97
N LEU A 339 14.56 -12.79 12.04
CA LEU A 339 13.30 -13.14 11.39
C LEU A 339 13.61 -13.91 10.11
N ALA A 340 13.09 -15.13 10.00
CA ALA A 340 13.40 -16.02 8.89
C ALA A 340 12.11 -16.58 8.25
N PRO A 341 12.09 -16.79 6.91
CA PRO A 341 11.08 -17.62 6.30
C PRO A 341 11.40 -19.10 6.51
N ALA A 342 10.38 -19.90 6.79
CA ALA A 342 10.45 -21.35 6.81
C ALA A 342 9.33 -21.94 5.95
N ILE A 343 9.57 -23.10 5.35
CA ILE A 343 8.59 -23.83 4.54
C ILE A 343 8.04 -24.98 5.35
N PHE A 344 6.73 -24.95 5.58
CA PHE A 344 5.97 -25.97 6.30
C PHE A 344 5.33 -26.93 5.30
N ASN A 345 5.57 -28.22 5.50
CA ASN A 345 4.93 -29.28 4.77
C ASN A 345 3.92 -29.97 5.70
N GLU A 346 2.63 -29.74 5.43
CA GLU A 346 1.54 -30.28 6.23
C GLU A 346 1.48 -31.82 6.17
N HIS A 347 1.84 -32.43 5.03
CA HIS A 347 1.73 -33.89 4.83
C HIS A 347 2.61 -34.71 5.77
N ASN A 348 3.78 -34.18 6.12
CA ASN A 348 4.73 -34.86 7.01
C ASN A 348 5.01 -34.06 8.30
N ASN A 349 4.31 -32.95 8.51
CA ASN A 349 4.47 -32.05 9.64
C ASN A 349 5.93 -31.61 9.87
N THR A 350 6.67 -31.32 8.78
CA THR A 350 8.06 -30.86 8.86
C THR A 350 8.18 -29.42 8.41
N SER A 351 9.21 -28.73 8.93
CA SER A 351 9.58 -27.39 8.51
C SER A 351 11.03 -27.35 8.10
N SER A 352 11.34 -26.57 7.07
CA SER A 352 12.71 -26.30 6.64
C SER A 352 12.95 -24.80 6.57
N PHE A 353 14.10 -24.36 7.09
CA PHE A 353 14.47 -22.95 6.99
C PHE A 353 14.83 -22.62 5.56
N SER A 354 14.39 -21.45 5.12
CA SER A 354 14.95 -20.86 3.92
C SER A 354 16.41 -20.47 4.17
N PRO A 355 17.22 -20.32 3.11
CA PRO A 355 18.63 -19.97 3.23
C PRO A 355 18.87 -18.68 4.07
N PRO A 356 20.00 -18.58 4.80
CA PRO A 356 20.31 -17.43 5.66
C PRO A 356 20.32 -16.08 4.94
N GLU A 357 20.55 -16.06 3.62
CA GLU A 357 20.43 -14.87 2.79
C GLU A 357 18.98 -14.38 2.59
N LEU A 358 17.98 -14.99 3.24
CA LEU A 358 16.64 -14.45 3.35
C LEU A 358 16.31 -13.96 4.77
N TRP A 359 17.21 -14.13 5.73
CA TRP A 359 16.94 -13.77 7.11
C TRP A 359 17.18 -12.27 7.34
N ILE A 360 16.39 -11.69 8.22
CA ILE A 360 16.42 -10.27 8.56
C ILE A 360 16.69 -10.13 10.05
N LYS A 361 17.74 -9.40 10.40
CA LYS A 361 18.07 -9.07 11.77
C LYS A 361 17.10 -8.00 12.32
N LYS A 362 16.58 -8.22 13.52
CA LYS A 362 15.64 -7.35 14.23
C LYS A 362 16.11 -7.16 15.66
N SER A 363 16.00 -5.93 16.17
CA SER A 363 16.34 -5.60 17.57
C SER A 363 15.11 -5.37 18.45
N ASP A 364 13.96 -5.10 17.82
CA ASP A 364 12.71 -4.78 18.51
C ASP A 364 11.65 -5.86 18.27
N ILE A 365 11.03 -6.30 19.36
CA ILE A 365 9.81 -7.10 19.37
C ILE A 365 8.89 -6.56 20.47
N ARG A 366 7.60 -6.45 20.17
CA ARG A 366 6.61 -6.04 21.15
C ARG A 366 5.99 -7.27 21.79
N ILE A 367 6.15 -7.44 23.10
CA ILE A 367 5.52 -8.53 23.86
C ILE A 367 4.53 -7.89 24.82
N VAL A 368 3.24 -8.23 24.68
CA VAL A 368 2.15 -7.60 25.45
C VAL A 368 1.16 -8.65 25.91
N ASN A 369 0.51 -8.43 27.05
CA ASN A 369 -0.63 -9.24 27.46
C ASN A 369 -1.92 -8.67 26.88
N ALA A 370 -2.84 -9.55 26.50
CA ALA A 370 -4.11 -9.14 25.89
C ALA A 370 -4.90 -8.15 26.75
N TRP A 371 -4.81 -8.23 28.08
CA TRP A 371 -5.52 -7.33 29.00
C TRP A 371 -5.01 -5.89 28.97
N GLU A 372 -3.79 -5.64 28.49
CA GLU A 372 -3.15 -4.32 28.42
C GLU A 372 -3.53 -3.54 27.16
N ILE A 373 -4.14 -4.19 26.16
CA ILE A 373 -4.47 -3.61 24.85
C ILE A 373 -5.70 -2.70 24.99
N ASP A 374 -5.59 -1.46 24.54
CA ASP A 374 -6.69 -0.49 24.50
C ASP A 374 -7.35 -0.36 23.11
N GLU A 375 -8.30 0.57 22.99
CA GLU A 375 -9.08 0.77 21.75
C GLU A 375 -8.31 1.41 20.58
N ASN A 376 -7.21 2.11 20.87
CA ASN A 376 -6.36 2.81 19.90
C ASN A 376 -5.11 1.99 19.57
N ASP A 377 -4.83 0.94 20.33
CA ASP A 377 -3.72 0.04 20.11
C ASP A 377 -3.92 -0.84 18.87
N MET A 378 -2.97 -0.78 17.93
CA MET A 378 -2.98 -1.57 16.70
C MET A 378 -2.94 -3.09 16.94
N ALA A 379 -2.46 -3.53 18.10
CA ALA A 379 -2.50 -4.93 18.53
C ALA A 379 -3.95 -5.44 18.68
N LEU A 380 -4.93 -4.55 18.89
CA LEU A 380 -6.34 -4.91 18.92
C LEU A 380 -6.79 -5.57 17.62
N MET A 381 -6.21 -5.23 16.46
CA MET A 381 -6.55 -5.86 15.18
C MET A 381 -6.16 -7.35 15.12
N ALA A 382 -5.20 -7.78 15.94
CA ALA A 382 -4.76 -9.17 16.02
C ALA A 382 -5.57 -10.01 17.01
N MET A 383 -6.43 -9.39 17.82
CA MET A 383 -7.27 -10.10 18.78
C MET A 383 -8.41 -10.85 18.06
N PRO A 384 -8.61 -12.16 18.32
CA PRO A 384 -9.77 -12.89 17.82
C PRO A 384 -11.11 -12.28 18.28
N MET A 385 -12.19 -12.46 17.51
CA MET A 385 -13.52 -11.91 17.87
C MET A 385 -14.14 -12.61 19.08
N ASP A 386 -13.77 -13.86 19.30
CA ASP A 386 -14.13 -14.74 20.40
C ASP A 386 -13.11 -14.72 21.55
N ALA A 387 -12.13 -13.82 21.54
CA ALA A 387 -11.16 -13.68 22.62
C ALA A 387 -11.82 -13.53 24.00
N ASP A 388 -11.28 -14.25 24.99
CA ASP A 388 -11.62 -14.13 26.41
C ASP A 388 -10.31 -13.93 27.19
N PRO A 389 -9.81 -12.68 27.26
CA PRO A 389 -8.49 -12.40 27.79
C PRO A 389 -8.32 -12.78 29.26
N ILE A 390 -7.13 -13.23 29.63
CA ILE A 390 -6.73 -13.45 31.02
C ILE A 390 -6.48 -12.07 31.65
N ILE A 391 -7.30 -11.73 32.64
CA ILE A 391 -7.18 -10.50 33.42
C ILE A 391 -6.66 -10.87 34.81
N PRO A 392 -5.52 -10.31 35.27
CA PRO A 392 -5.03 -10.54 36.62
C PRO A 392 -6.03 -10.09 37.69
N GLU A 393 -6.11 -10.80 38.82
CA GLU A 393 -7.09 -10.52 39.89
C GLU A 393 -7.00 -9.09 40.48
N HIS A 394 -5.84 -8.44 40.36
CA HIS A 394 -5.61 -7.09 40.85
C HIS A 394 -6.00 -5.99 39.84
N VAL A 395 -6.55 -6.35 38.68
CA VAL A 395 -6.91 -5.41 37.60
C VAL A 395 -8.43 -5.36 37.47
N ASP A 396 -9.05 -4.32 38.01
CA ASP A 396 -10.51 -4.15 37.98
C ASP A 396 -11.04 -3.66 36.63
N ASN A 397 -10.29 -2.79 35.94
CA ASN A 397 -10.72 -2.11 34.71
C ASN A 397 -9.73 -2.32 33.57
N ALA A 398 -9.61 -3.57 33.10
CA ALA A 398 -8.74 -3.89 31.98
C ALA A 398 -9.24 -3.21 30.68
N PRO A 399 -8.39 -2.41 29.99
CA PRO A 399 -8.79 -1.64 28.80
C PRO A 399 -9.36 -2.50 27.66
N ILE A 400 -8.93 -3.77 27.57
CA ILE A 400 -9.37 -4.70 26.52
C ILE A 400 -10.89 -4.96 26.52
N LEU A 401 -11.53 -4.87 27.69
CA LEU A 401 -12.96 -5.17 27.82
C LEU A 401 -13.81 -4.15 27.05
N GLU A 402 -13.47 -2.86 27.17
CA GLU A 402 -14.15 -1.81 26.43
C GLU A 402 -13.79 -1.86 24.93
N ALA A 403 -12.52 -2.12 24.61
CA ALA A 403 -12.03 -2.23 23.24
C ALA A 403 -12.76 -3.34 22.46
N LEU A 404 -12.88 -4.55 23.03
CA LEU A 404 -13.61 -5.66 22.42
C LEU A 404 -15.11 -5.37 22.27
N LYS A 405 -15.73 -4.71 23.26
CA LYS A 405 -17.14 -4.31 23.20
C LYS A 405 -17.39 -3.33 22.04
N LYS A 406 -16.58 -2.28 21.93
CA LYS A 406 -16.68 -1.28 20.83
C LYS A 406 -16.42 -1.91 19.47
N ARG A 407 -15.42 -2.78 19.36
CA ARG A 407 -15.10 -3.48 18.11
C ARG A 407 -16.27 -4.36 17.63
N LYS A 408 -16.94 -5.07 18.55
CA LYS A 408 -18.14 -5.85 18.23
C LYS A 408 -19.27 -4.96 17.69
N MET A 409 -19.50 -3.78 18.28
CA MET A 409 -20.54 -2.85 17.81
C MET A 409 -20.27 -2.22 16.44
N ARG A 410 -19.00 -2.13 16.01
CA ARG A 410 -18.62 -1.57 14.69
C ARG A 410 -18.72 -2.57 13.53
N ASN A 411 -18.74 -3.87 13.84
CA ASN A 411 -18.81 -4.96 12.84
C ASN A 411 -20.24 -5.47 12.59
N PHE A 412 -21.25 -4.81 13.19
CA PHE A 412 -22.68 -4.94 12.86
C PHE A 412 -23.14 -3.63 12.22
#